data_AF-A0A925MI31-F1
#
_entry.id   AF-A0A925MI31-F1
#
_cell.length_a   1.000
_cell.length_b   1.000
_cell.length_c   1.000
_cell.angle_alpha   90.00
_cell.angle_beta   90.00
_cell.angle_gamma   90.00
#
_symmetry.space_group_name_H-M   'P 1'
#
loop_
_entity.id
_entity.type
_entity.pdbx_description
1 polymer ?
#
loop_
_entity_poly.entity_id
_entity_poly.type
_entity_poly.pdbx_seq_one_letter_code
_entity_poly.pdbx_strand_id
1 'polypeptide(L)' 'MTLNLTAREMEALEVLASKKDLSKTATLRLALRLLQAVDAKVEMGQKLYTEDEQTKDKSELVLI' A
#
# COMPACT_ATOMS: atom_id res chain seq x y z
N MET A 1 -3.75 3.52 -21.72
CA MET A 1 -2.51 2.99 -21.09
C MET A 1 -2.81 1.58 -20.62
N THR A 2 -1.94 0.62 -20.90
CA THR A 2 -2.11 -0.79 -20.53
C THR A 2 -1.02 -1.16 -19.53
N LEU A 3 -1.41 -1.69 -18.38
CA LEU A 3 -0.50 -2.22 -17.38
C LEU A 3 -0.65 -3.75 -17.39
N ASN A 4 0.45 -4.45 -17.63
CA ASN A 4 0.45 -5.91 -17.62
C ASN A 4 0.69 -6.37 -16.18
N LEU A 5 -0.27 -7.11 -15.63
CA LEU A 5 -0.18 -7.73 -14.32
C LEU A 5 -0.13 -9.24 -14.49
N THR A 6 0.67 -9.90 -13.66
CA THR A 6 0.57 -11.35 -13.48
C THR A 6 -0.81 -11.71 -12.89
N ALA A 7 -1.21 -12.97 -13.02
CA ALA A 7 -2.48 -13.43 -12.45
C ALA A 7 -2.58 -13.14 -10.93
N ARG A 8 -1.48 -13.32 -10.20
CA ARG A 8 -1.40 -13.06 -8.76
C ARG A 8 -1.57 -11.58 -8.42
N GLU A 9 -0.93 -10.69 -9.18
CA GLU A 9 -1.06 -9.25 -8.96
C GLU A 9 -2.47 -8.75 -9.29
N MET A 10 -3.08 -9.30 -10.35
CA MET A 10 -4.45 -8.98 -10.71
C MET A 10 -5.44 -9.43 -9.62
N GLU A 11 -5.29 -10.66 -9.10
CA GLU A 11 -6.11 -11.16 -7.98
C GLU A 11 -5.98 -10.25 -6.75
N ALA A 12 -4.75 -9.87 -6.37
CA ALA A 12 -4.53 -8.93 -5.28
C ALA A 12 -5.23 -7.59 -5.51
N LEU A 13 -5.19 -7.07 -6.74
CA LEU A 13 -5.91 -5.85 -7.11
C LEU A 13 -7.42 -6.01 -7.01
N GLU A 14 -7.99 -7.15 -7.40
CA GLU A 14 -9.43 -7.43 -7.29
C GLU A 14 -9.89 -7.47 -5.84
N VAL A 15 -9.14 -8.15 -4.98
CA VAL A 15 -9.45 -8.21 -3.53
C VAL A 15 -9.40 -6.81 -2.92
N LEU A 16 -8.36 -6.02 -3.22
CA LEU A 16 -8.22 -4.65 -2.70
C LEU A 16 -9.31 -3.71 -3.21
N ALA A 17 -9.64 -3.80 -4.49
CA ALA A 17 -10.71 -3.03 -5.12
C ALA A 17 -12.07 -3.33 -4.48
N SER A 18 -12.38 -4.62 -4.30
CA SER A 18 -13.63 -5.07 -3.69
C SER A 18 -13.73 -4.65 -2.23
N LYS A 19 -12.65 -4.82 -1.45
CA LYS A 19 -12.61 -4.44 -0.03
C LYS A 19 -12.84 -2.94 0.21
N LYS A 20 -12.44 -2.10 -0.73
CA LYS A 20 -12.52 -0.63 -0.61
C LYS A 20 -13.68 -0.03 -1.41
N ASP A 21 -14.48 -0.86 -2.09
CA ASP A 21 -15.53 -0.43 -3.02
C ASP A 21 -15.02 0.58 -4.07
N LEU A 22 -13.88 0.26 -4.69
CA LEU A 22 -13.22 1.10 -5.69
C LEU A 22 -13.05 0.36 -7.01
N SER A 23 -13.00 1.09 -8.12
CA SER A 23 -12.55 0.52 -9.39
C SER A 23 -11.07 0.13 -9.31
N LYS A 24 -10.66 -0.88 -10.08
CA LYS A 24 -9.26 -1.33 -10.22
C LYS A 24 -8.30 -0.17 -10.52
N THR A 25 -8.71 0.75 -11.41
CA THR A 25 -7.94 1.95 -11.73
C THR A 25 -7.83 2.92 -10.55
N ALA A 26 -8.91 3.12 -9.80
CA ALA A 26 -8.88 3.97 -8.60
C ALA A 26 -7.99 3.36 -7.50
N THR A 27 -8.05 2.04 -7.31
CA THR A 27 -7.19 1.31 -6.37
C THR A 27 -5.71 1.43 -6.74
N LEU A 28 -5.34 1.29 -8.02
CA LEU A 28 -3.96 1.51 -8.47
C LEU A 28 -3.49 2.95 -8.23
N ARG A 29 -4.33 3.95 -8.52
CA ARG A 29 -3.99 5.37 -8.22
C ARG A 29 -3.78 5.60 -6.73
N LEU A 30 -4.60 4.98 -5.90
CA LEU A 30 -4.45 5.05 -4.45
C LEU A 30 -3.14 4.39 -3.99
N ALA A 31 -2.80 3.22 -4.52
CA ALA A 31 -1.56 2.52 -4.22
C ALA A 31 -0.32 3.36 -4.60
N LEU A 32 -0.33 4.00 -5.77
CA LEU A 32 0.76 4.90 -6.19
C LEU A 32 0.91 6.10 -5.26
N ARG A 33 -0.21 6.73 -4.85
CA ARG A 33 -0.17 7.86 -3.89
C ARG A 33 0.35 7.43 -2.52
N LEU A 34 -0.02 6.24 -2.07
CA LEU A 34 0.46 5.68 -0.81
C LEU A 34 1.98 5.47 -0.85
N LEU A 35 2.50 4.87 -1.94
CA LEU A 35 3.93 4.67 -2.12
C LEU A 35 4.69 6.00 -2.14
N GLN A 36 4.20 6.99 -2.90
CA GLN A 36 4.79 8.34 -2.92
C GLN A 36 4.81 9.00 -1.54
N ALA A 37 3.73 8.87 -0.77
CA ALA A 37 3.65 9.43 0.58
C ALA A 37 4.63 8.74 1.53
N VAL A 38 4.78 7.41 1.41
CA VAL A 38 5.74 6.62 2.18
C VAL A 38 7.18 7.04 1.85
N ASP A 39 7.53 7.09 0.56
CA ASP A 39 8.88 7.46 0.11
C ASP A 39 9.25 8.87 0.59
N ALA A 40 8.36 9.84 0.44
CA ALA A 40 8.59 11.19 0.92
C ALA A 40 8.89 11.25 2.43
N LYS A 41 8.27 10.39 3.23
CA LYS A 41 8.51 10.33 4.69
C LYS A 41 9.87 9.71 4.99
N VAL A 42 10.23 8.63 4.30
CA VAL A 42 11.52 7.95 4.44
C VAL A 42 12.67 8.86 4.01
N GLU A 43 12.54 9.57 2.89
CA GLU A 43 13.54 10.53 2.40
C GLU A 43 13.77 11.69 3.38
N MET A 44 12.76 12.07 4.15
CA MET A 44 12.87 13.04 5.24
C MET A 44 13.51 12.46 6.52
N GLY A 45 13.94 11.20 6.50
CA GLY A 45 14.54 10.49 7.64
C GLY A 45 13.52 9.98 8.67
N GLN A 46 12.23 9.95 8.32
CA GLN A 46 11.18 9.45 9.22
C GLN A 46 11.07 7.93 9.14
N LYS A 47 10.84 7.31 10.29
CA LYS A 47 10.60 5.86 10.40
C LYS A 47 9.10 5.56 10.41
N LEU A 48 8.71 4.51 9.70
CA LEU A 48 7.34 4.00 9.72
C LEU A 48 7.24 2.90 10.78
N TYR A 49 6.21 3.00 11.61
CA TYR A 49 5.90 2.00 12.62
C TYR A 49 4.48 1.50 12.42
N THR A 50 4.27 0.20 12.56
CA THR A 50 2.95 -0.40 12.71
C THR A 50 2.67 -0.63 14.18
N GLU A 51 1.49 -0.24 14.65
CA GLU A 51 1.04 -0.48 16.02
C GLU A 51 -0.02 -1.58 16.01
N ASP A 52 0.17 -2.61 16.84
CA ASP A 52 -0.89 -3.57 17.13
C ASP A 52 -1.94 -2.90 18.02
N GLU A 53 -3.19 -2.93 17.61
CA GLU A 53 -4.26 -2.21 18.32
C GLU A 53 -4.57 -2.84 19.69
N GLN A 54 -4.36 -4.15 19.86
CA GLN A 54 -4.66 -4.89 21.08
C GLN A 54 -3.49 -4.86 22.07
N THR A 55 -2.27 -5.15 21.59
CA THR A 55 -1.09 -5.25 22.46
C THR A 55 -0.34 -3.93 22.63
N LYS A 56 -0.59 -2.96 21.73
CA LYS A 56 0.15 -1.69 21.63
C LYS A 56 1.62 -1.85 21.25
N ASP A 57 2.02 -3.06 20.83
CA ASP A 57 3.38 -3.29 20.36
C ASP A 57 3.63 -2.54 19.05
N LYS A 58 4.80 -1.92 18.98
CA LYS A 58 5.25 -1.18 17.79
C LYS A 58 6.34 -1.96 17.09
N SER A 59 6.11 -2.25 15.82
CA SER A 59 7.08 -2.88 14.93
C SER A 59 7.53 -1.87 13.88
N GLU A 60 8.85 -1.77 13.66
CA GLU A 60 9.41 -0.92 12.61
C GLU A 60 9.16 -1.56 11.25
N LEU A 61 8.56 -0.80 10.33
CA LEU A 61 8.33 -1.24 8.96
C LEU A 61 9.47 -0.71 8.09
N VAL A 62 10.35 -1.60 7.68
CA VAL A 62 11.45 -1.30 6.76
C VAL A 62 10.98 -1.57 5.33
N LEU A 63 10.93 -0.53 4.49
CA LEU A 63 10.82 -0.70 3.04
C LEU A 63 12.23 -0.85 2.46
N ILE A 64 12.44 -1.88 1.64
CA ILE A 64 13.71 -2.18 0.94
C ILE A 64 13.53 -1.91 -0.54
#